data_AF-A0A813ATM7-F1
#
_entry.id   AF-A0A813ATM7-F1
#
_cell.length_a   1.000
_cell.length_b   1.000
_cell.length_c   1.000
_cell.angle_alpha   90.00
_cell.angle_beta   90.00
_cell.angle_gamma   90.00
#
_symmetry.space_group_name_H-M   'P 1'
#
loop_
_entity.id
_entity.type
_entity.pdbx_description
1 polymer ?
#
loop_
_entity_poly.entity_id
_entity_poly.type
_entity_poly.pdbx_seq_one_letter_code
_entity_poly.pdbx_strand_id
1 'polypeptide(L)'
;DGTCFQFASPEICQNRSFVLQAIQATRAWWLLKFVSAELLADESFVEECRACAGFGLVFTFYENYSCSAMMRKLFKTTVASVPGGTAYQGVMEMLNGAEHGSTATVWFGDELVFGNSADDGNWIHPSGDCGRDNVPVPIGDCDAKWRSPVESRSARQEPDPGESYKCWCCHWIREVRKHHETGAIICCAVSNIYERGWVEEYSAGSSELSDADATALELPREVFRNGQPRGWGEGTIRISKGLSFHRKAPIHSDTRKPLGVGCRWERHVLDNLGFPVYAFFMP
;
A
#
# COMPACT_ATOMS: atom_id res chain seq x y z
N ASP A 1 9.82 2.78 15.01
CA ASP A 1 10.26 2.62 13.60
C ASP A 1 11.44 1.66 13.48
N GLY A 2 12.05 1.20 14.59
CA GLY A 2 13.15 0.23 14.56
C GLY A 2 14.47 0.84 14.07
N THR A 3 14.50 2.14 13.80
CA THR A 3 15.68 2.83 13.26
C THR A 3 16.77 2.99 14.32
N CYS A 4 16.46 2.85 15.61
CA CYS A 4 17.46 2.84 16.68
C CYS A 4 18.48 1.70 16.53
N PHE A 5 18.14 0.63 15.82
CA PHE A 5 19.06 -0.48 15.56
C PHE A 5 20.30 -0.05 14.77
N GLN A 6 20.24 1.05 14.02
CA GLN A 6 21.41 1.61 13.34
C GLN A 6 22.53 2.06 14.31
N PHE A 7 22.20 2.24 15.58
CA PHE A 7 23.15 2.62 16.65
C PHE A 7 23.56 1.42 17.51
N ALA A 8 23.12 0.21 17.16
CA ALA A 8 23.52 -1.01 17.87
C ALA A 8 25.03 -1.24 17.71
N SER A 9 25.67 -1.76 18.76
CA SER A 9 27.09 -2.11 18.70
C SER A 9 27.32 -3.34 17.83
N PRO A 10 28.54 -3.56 17.31
CA PRO A 10 28.86 -4.76 16.53
C PRO A 10 28.48 -6.06 17.26
N GLU A 11 28.65 -6.10 18.58
CA GLU A 11 28.30 -7.25 19.42
C GLU A 11 26.80 -7.56 19.42
N ILE A 12 25.96 -6.54 19.33
CA ILE A 12 24.51 -6.69 19.21
C ILE A 12 24.12 -7.09 17.79
N CYS A 13 24.76 -6.52 16.77
CA CYS A 13 24.50 -6.83 15.36
C CYS A 13 24.89 -8.26 14.97
N GLN A 14 25.80 -8.91 15.70
CA GLN A 14 26.15 -10.33 15.54
C GLN A 14 25.37 -11.26 16.50
N ASN A 15 24.51 -10.72 17.36
CA ASN A 15 23.75 -11.52 18.31
C ASN A 15 22.45 -12.04 17.66
N ARG A 16 22.51 -13.27 17.15
CA ARG A 16 21.40 -13.97 16.49
C ARG A 16 20.08 -13.89 17.27
N SER A 17 20.13 -14.19 18.58
CA SER A 17 18.93 -14.24 19.42
C SER A 17 18.32 -12.84 19.58
N PHE A 18 19.16 -11.83 19.80
CA PHE A 18 18.70 -10.46 19.93
C PHE A 18 18.05 -9.95 18.63
N VAL A 19 18.71 -10.16 17.49
CA VAL A 19 18.18 -9.72 16.19
C VAL A 19 16.83 -10.39 15.90
N LEU A 20 16.75 -11.71 16.10
CA LEU A 20 15.51 -12.45 15.85
C LEU A 20 14.38 -11.96 16.76
N GLN A 21 14.65 -11.74 18.05
CA GLN A 21 13.67 -11.17 18.98
C GLN A 21 13.24 -9.75 18.57
N ALA A 22 14.18 -8.92 18.10
CA ALA A 22 13.87 -7.57 17.62
C ALA A 22 12.96 -7.62 16.38
N ILE A 23 13.25 -8.49 15.41
CA ILE A 23 12.41 -8.68 14.22
C ILE A 23 11.06 -9.28 14.61
N GLN A 24 11.00 -10.24 15.52
CA GLN A 24 9.72 -10.81 15.98
C GLN A 24 8.83 -9.75 16.66
N ALA A 25 9.42 -8.90 17.50
CA ALA A 25 8.70 -7.85 18.22
C ALA A 25 8.24 -6.71 17.30
N THR A 26 9.04 -6.40 16.27
CA THR A 26 8.80 -5.23 15.41
C THR A 26 8.30 -5.58 14.02
N ARG A 27 8.33 -6.85 13.61
CA ARG A 27 8.14 -7.33 12.23
C ARG A 27 8.95 -6.58 11.17
N ALA A 28 9.99 -5.85 11.57
CA ALA A 28 10.74 -4.95 10.70
C ALA A 28 11.85 -5.72 9.97
N TRP A 29 11.55 -6.25 8.78
CA TRP A 29 12.50 -6.98 7.94
C TRP A 29 13.78 -6.19 7.64
N TRP A 30 13.68 -4.86 7.52
CA TRP A 30 14.82 -4.00 7.20
C TRP A 30 15.89 -3.95 8.28
N LEU A 31 15.64 -4.47 9.49
CA LEU A 31 16.67 -4.58 10.53
C LEU A 31 17.85 -5.45 10.08
N LEU A 32 17.64 -6.38 9.13
CA LEU A 32 18.71 -7.16 8.52
C LEU A 32 19.80 -6.30 7.87
N LYS A 33 19.52 -5.06 7.46
CA LYS A 33 20.52 -4.14 6.91
C LYS A 33 21.66 -3.84 7.89
N PHE A 34 21.40 -3.98 9.20
CA PHE A 34 22.36 -3.65 10.25
C PHE A 34 23.04 -4.88 10.85
N VAL A 35 22.65 -6.08 10.43
CA VAL A 35 23.17 -7.35 10.95
C VAL A 35 24.56 -7.61 10.37
N SER A 36 25.41 -8.32 11.12
CA SER A 36 26.76 -8.66 10.66
C SER A 36 26.73 -9.53 9.40
N ALA A 37 27.78 -9.43 8.57
CA ALA A 37 27.86 -10.18 7.32
C ALA A 37 27.85 -11.70 7.55
N GLU A 38 28.39 -12.16 8.67
CA GLU A 38 28.43 -13.57 9.08
C GLU A 38 27.03 -14.12 9.35
N LEU A 39 26.19 -13.37 10.08
CA LEU A 39 24.80 -13.77 10.30
C LEU A 39 23.95 -13.65 9.03
N LEU A 40 24.20 -12.66 8.18
CA LEU A 40 23.50 -12.53 6.90
C LEU A 40 23.84 -13.66 5.91
N ALA A 41 25.00 -14.29 6.07
CA ALA A 41 25.39 -15.47 5.29
C ALA A 41 24.73 -16.78 5.81
N ASP A 42 24.12 -16.77 7.00
CA ASP A 42 23.33 -17.89 7.52
C ASP A 42 21.91 -17.86 6.93
N GLU A 43 21.69 -18.66 5.89
CA GLU A 43 20.39 -18.76 5.21
C GLU A 43 19.24 -19.16 6.15
N SER A 44 19.50 -20.04 7.13
CA SER A 44 18.49 -20.46 8.11
C SER A 44 18.06 -19.29 8.97
N PHE A 45 19.02 -18.49 9.42
CA PHE A 45 18.72 -17.28 10.19
C PHE A 45 17.94 -16.24 9.39
N VAL A 46 18.31 -16.01 8.13
CA VAL A 46 17.59 -15.08 7.23
C VAL A 46 16.15 -15.53 7.00
N GLU A 47 15.93 -16.84 6.80
CA GLU A 47 14.59 -17.38 6.60
C GLU A 47 13.73 -17.35 7.87
N GLU A 48 14.32 -17.59 9.05
CA GLU A 48 13.65 -17.39 10.35
C GLU A 48 13.21 -15.93 10.54
N CYS A 49 14.08 -14.98 10.20
CA CYS A 49 13.75 -13.56 10.25
C CYS A 49 12.60 -13.22 9.28
N ARG A 50 12.54 -13.89 8.12
CA ARG A 50 11.53 -13.64 7.09
C ARG A 50 10.17 -14.11 7.58
N ALA A 51 10.13 -15.32 8.13
CA ALA A 51 8.95 -15.87 8.76
C ALA A 51 8.45 -14.99 9.91
N CYS A 52 9.35 -14.42 10.71
CA CYS A 52 9.00 -13.51 11.81
C CYS A 52 8.46 -12.16 11.34
N ALA A 53 9.01 -11.59 10.27
CA ALA A 53 8.52 -10.35 9.67
C ALA A 53 7.12 -10.51 9.07
N GLY A 54 6.80 -11.72 8.60
CA GLY A 54 5.51 -12.06 8.00
C GLY A 54 5.39 -11.62 6.54
N PHE A 55 4.17 -11.75 6.02
CA PHE A 55 3.85 -11.51 4.61
C PHE A 55 2.62 -10.63 4.50
N GLY A 56 2.49 -9.85 3.43
CA GLY A 56 1.33 -8.99 3.25
C GLY A 56 1.40 -7.72 4.09
N LEU A 57 0.24 -7.19 4.50
CA LEU A 57 0.19 -5.91 5.20
C LEU A 57 0.70 -6.06 6.64
N VAL A 58 1.71 -5.27 7.00
CA VAL A 58 2.31 -5.25 8.33
C VAL A 58 2.09 -3.88 8.96
N PHE A 59 1.32 -3.83 10.06
CA PHE A 59 0.98 -2.61 10.81
C PHE A 59 2.03 -2.22 11.85
N THR A 60 3.29 -2.29 11.46
CA THR A 60 4.43 -2.04 12.34
C THR A 60 4.68 -0.55 12.52
N PHE A 61 4.74 -0.11 13.78
CA PHE A 61 4.81 1.31 14.13
C PHE A 61 3.72 2.17 13.51
N TYR A 62 2.54 1.57 13.28
CA TYR A 62 1.39 2.19 12.65
C TYR A 62 1.02 3.53 13.29
N GLU A 63 1.02 3.63 14.62
CA GLU A 63 0.73 4.88 15.36
C GLU A 63 1.84 5.94 15.27
N ASN A 64 2.97 5.66 14.60
CA ASN A 64 4.07 6.62 14.47
C ASN A 64 4.00 7.36 13.13
N TYR A 65 3.47 8.59 13.21
CA TYR A 65 3.36 9.52 12.09
C TYR A 65 4.68 9.78 11.35
N SER A 66 5.83 9.77 12.05
CA SER A 66 7.13 10.04 11.41
C SER A 66 7.80 8.77 10.85
N CYS A 67 7.21 7.58 11.01
CA CYS A 67 7.84 6.32 10.63
C CYS A 67 8.16 6.25 9.13
N SER A 68 7.18 6.58 8.29
CA SER A 68 7.32 6.59 6.83
C SER A 68 8.42 7.55 6.39
N ALA A 69 8.41 8.79 6.88
CA ALA A 69 9.44 9.78 6.58
C ALA A 69 10.85 9.32 7.01
N MET A 70 11.00 8.73 8.20
CA MET A 70 12.29 8.23 8.69
C MET A 70 12.77 7.01 7.90
N MET A 71 11.88 6.05 7.62
CA MET A 71 12.20 4.89 6.77
C MET A 71 12.69 5.32 5.40
N ARG A 72 12.00 6.29 4.78
CA ARG A 72 12.35 6.85 3.47
C ARG A 72 13.68 7.62 3.47
N LYS A 73 14.22 8.00 4.62
CA LYS A 73 15.57 8.60 4.69
C LYS A 73 16.69 7.55 4.79
N LEU A 74 16.39 6.39 5.37
CA LEU A 74 17.40 5.38 5.72
C LEU A 74 17.44 4.20 4.75
N PHE A 75 16.34 3.97 4.03
CA PHE A 75 16.15 2.80 3.20
C PHE A 75 15.56 3.18 1.86
N LYS A 76 15.97 2.44 0.82
CA LYS A 76 15.27 2.43 -0.45
C LYS A 76 13.85 1.94 -0.20
N THR A 77 12.88 2.76 -0.57
CA THR A 77 11.46 2.46 -0.35
C THR A 77 10.68 2.67 -1.63
N THR A 78 9.50 2.07 -1.70
CA THR A 78 8.54 2.33 -2.77
C THR A 78 7.15 2.32 -2.18
N VAL A 79 6.40 3.40 -2.38
CA VAL A 79 5.01 3.47 -1.94
C VAL A 79 4.13 2.86 -3.02
N ALA A 80 3.49 1.74 -2.68
CA ALA A 80 2.64 0.95 -3.56
C ALA A 80 1.19 1.42 -3.59
N SER A 81 0.72 2.00 -2.50
CA SER A 81 -0.62 2.56 -2.39
C SER A 81 -0.53 3.89 -1.66
N VAL A 82 -1.11 4.92 -2.27
CA VAL A 82 -1.28 6.25 -1.70
C VAL A 82 -2.75 6.56 -1.63
N PRO A 83 -3.20 7.37 -0.67
CA PRO A 83 -4.61 7.63 -0.58
C PRO A 83 -5.02 8.62 -1.67
N GLY A 84 -6.16 8.35 -2.31
CA GLY A 84 -6.67 9.11 -3.45
C GLY A 84 -7.41 10.39 -3.07
N GLY A 85 -8.16 10.92 -4.03
CA GLY A 85 -9.00 12.12 -3.85
C GLY A 85 -8.22 13.44 -3.98
N THR A 86 -8.72 14.46 -3.31
CA THR A 86 -8.22 15.86 -3.31
C THR A 86 -6.78 16.01 -2.84
N ALA A 87 -6.28 15.11 -2.00
CA ALA A 87 -4.90 15.12 -1.51
C ALA A 87 -3.90 14.42 -2.44
N TYR A 88 -4.37 13.67 -3.45
CA TYR A 88 -3.52 12.84 -4.30
C TYR A 88 -2.40 13.64 -4.97
N GLN A 89 -2.71 14.81 -5.51
CA GLN A 89 -1.70 15.64 -6.18
C GLN A 89 -0.55 16.03 -5.24
N GLY A 90 -0.88 16.54 -4.05
CA GLY A 90 0.13 16.94 -3.07
C GLY A 90 0.94 15.75 -2.54
N VAL A 91 0.32 14.57 -2.37
CA VAL A 91 1.03 13.34 -2.02
C VAL A 91 2.05 12.98 -3.11
N MET A 92 1.65 13.04 -4.39
CA MET A 92 2.53 12.70 -5.50
C MET A 92 3.67 13.70 -5.68
N GLU A 93 3.42 15.01 -5.52
CA GLU A 93 4.47 16.03 -5.55
C GLU A 93 5.55 15.78 -4.48
N MET A 94 5.13 15.42 -3.26
CA MET A 94 6.07 15.04 -2.19
C MET A 94 6.84 13.76 -2.52
N LEU A 95 6.17 12.72 -3.02
CA LEU A 95 6.81 11.44 -3.33
C LEU A 95 7.80 11.57 -4.50
N ASN A 96 7.47 12.37 -5.51
CA ASN A 96 8.31 12.63 -6.68
C ASN A 96 9.50 13.56 -6.36
N GLY A 97 9.36 14.45 -5.38
CA GLY A 97 10.45 15.27 -4.87
C GLY A 97 11.44 14.52 -3.97
N ALA A 98 11.11 13.30 -3.56
CA ALA A 98 11.98 12.45 -2.74
C ALA A 98 12.86 11.52 -3.60
N GLU A 99 14.01 11.12 -3.06
CA GLU A 99 14.98 10.22 -3.73
C GLU A 99 14.41 8.81 -4.04
N HIS A 100 13.24 8.48 -3.52
CA HIS A 100 12.64 7.14 -3.59
C HIS A 100 11.25 7.22 -4.22
N GLY A 101 11.09 6.64 -5.41
CA GLY A 101 9.85 6.71 -6.19
C GLY A 101 8.63 6.03 -5.56
N SER A 102 7.52 6.07 -6.30
CA SER A 102 6.25 5.42 -5.95
C SER A 102 5.72 4.65 -7.14
N THR A 103 5.06 3.51 -6.88
CA THR A 103 4.27 2.79 -7.88
C THR A 103 2.78 3.06 -7.73
N ALA A 104 2.39 3.87 -6.75
CA ALA A 104 1.01 4.24 -6.51
C ALA A 104 0.58 5.28 -7.54
N THR A 105 0.23 4.81 -8.72
CA THR A 105 -0.35 5.63 -9.77
C THR A 105 -1.80 5.22 -9.94
N VAL A 106 -2.72 6.05 -9.45
CA VAL A 106 -4.17 5.84 -9.67
C VAL A 106 -4.49 5.86 -11.17
N TRP A 107 -3.63 6.51 -11.96
CA TRP A 107 -3.67 6.56 -13.43
C TRP A 107 -2.24 6.60 -14.00
N PHE A 108 -1.97 5.91 -15.10
CA PHE A 108 -0.72 6.03 -15.89
C PHE A 108 -0.69 7.34 -16.69
N GLY A 109 -1.06 8.45 -16.04
CA GLY A 109 -1.30 9.73 -16.72
C GLY A 109 -2.44 9.61 -17.74
N ASP A 110 -2.15 10.00 -18.98
CA ASP A 110 -3.10 9.97 -20.10
C ASP A 110 -3.04 8.66 -20.91
N GLU A 111 -2.22 7.68 -20.50
CA GLU A 111 -2.19 6.36 -21.13
C GLU A 111 -3.51 5.60 -20.88
N LEU A 112 -4.12 5.10 -21.95
CA LEU A 112 -5.32 4.27 -21.89
C LEU A 112 -4.97 2.87 -21.35
N VAL A 113 -5.64 2.47 -20.27
CA VAL A 113 -5.43 1.17 -19.62
C VAL A 113 -6.74 0.46 -19.34
N PHE A 114 -6.72 -0.87 -19.27
CA PHE A 114 -7.86 -1.66 -18.82
C PHE A 114 -8.12 -1.41 -17.34
N GLY A 115 -9.23 -0.71 -17.10
CA GLY A 115 -9.97 -0.64 -15.84
C GLY A 115 -9.33 0.16 -14.71
N ASN A 116 -10.14 1.05 -14.13
CA ASN A 116 -10.35 1.24 -12.69
C ASN A 116 -11.82 1.65 -12.55
N SER A 117 -12.57 1.11 -11.60
CA SER A 117 -13.51 1.98 -10.86
C SER A 117 -14.14 1.29 -9.67
N ALA A 118 -14.21 2.00 -8.55
CA ALA A 118 -15.52 2.57 -8.19
C ALA A 118 -15.45 3.61 -7.07
N ASP A 119 -16.37 4.57 -7.15
CA ASP A 119 -17.35 4.70 -6.08
C ASP A 119 -18.78 4.32 -6.52
N ASP A 120 -19.09 4.06 -7.81
CA ASP A 120 -20.19 3.14 -8.23
C ASP A 120 -20.26 2.69 -9.71
N GLY A 121 -19.37 3.06 -10.62
CA GLY A 121 -19.42 2.55 -12.01
C GLY A 121 -18.79 1.16 -12.26
N ASN A 122 -18.08 0.63 -11.26
CA ASN A 122 -17.41 -0.67 -11.15
C ASN A 122 -16.62 -1.21 -12.37
N TRP A 123 -15.29 -1.37 -12.22
CA TRP A 123 -14.74 -2.72 -12.07
C TRP A 123 -13.50 -2.72 -11.16
N ILE A 124 -13.54 -3.60 -10.18
CA ILE A 124 -12.50 -3.87 -9.19
C ILE A 124 -12.26 -5.36 -9.24
N HIS A 125 -11.04 -5.84 -9.51
CA HIS A 125 -10.83 -7.27 -9.59
C HIS A 125 -9.46 -7.72 -9.13
N PRO A 126 -9.43 -8.73 -8.24
CA PRO A 126 -8.38 -9.72 -8.24
C PRO A 126 -8.94 -11.14 -8.47
N SER A 127 -8.58 -11.73 -9.60
CA SER A 127 -8.37 -13.18 -9.71
C SER A 127 -6.93 -13.36 -10.22
N GLY A 128 -5.97 -12.94 -9.39
CA GLY A 128 -4.55 -12.93 -9.76
C GLY A 128 -4.21 -12.03 -10.96
N ASP A 129 -3.06 -12.28 -11.57
CA ASP A 129 -2.68 -11.72 -12.87
C ASP A 129 -3.72 -12.17 -13.90
N CYS A 130 -4.69 -11.32 -14.23
CA CYS A 130 -5.76 -11.66 -15.17
C CYS A 130 -5.26 -11.92 -16.61
N GLY A 131 -3.94 -11.76 -16.85
CA GLY A 131 -3.26 -12.06 -18.10
C GLY A 131 -3.42 -11.02 -19.20
N ARG A 132 -4.10 -9.89 -18.94
CA ARG A 132 -4.39 -8.85 -19.93
C ARG A 132 -3.29 -7.82 -20.12
N ASP A 133 -2.26 -7.81 -19.27
CA ASP A 133 -1.29 -6.72 -19.28
C ASP A 133 -0.39 -6.77 -20.52
N ASN A 134 -0.57 -5.80 -21.42
CA ASN A 134 0.14 -5.69 -22.70
C ASN A 134 -0.03 -6.93 -23.60
N VAL A 135 -1.23 -7.50 -23.62
CA VAL A 135 -1.61 -8.57 -24.55
C VAL A 135 -2.64 -8.03 -25.54
N PRO A 136 -2.55 -8.36 -26.85
CA PRO A 136 -3.51 -7.91 -27.84
C PRO A 136 -4.95 -8.29 -27.50
N VAL A 137 -5.87 -7.34 -27.67
CA VAL A 137 -7.30 -7.59 -27.55
C VAL A 137 -7.72 -8.61 -28.61
N PRO A 138 -8.37 -9.73 -28.24
CA PRO A 138 -8.76 -10.74 -29.20
C PRO A 138 -9.69 -10.21 -30.30
N ILE A 139 -9.50 -10.69 -31.52
CA ILE A 139 -10.39 -10.41 -32.65
C ILE A 139 -11.50 -11.48 -32.66
N GLY A 140 -12.76 -11.04 -32.64
CA GLY A 140 -13.94 -11.93 -32.65
C GLY A 140 -14.51 -12.17 -31.26
N ASP A 141 -15.08 -13.35 -31.03
CA ASP A 141 -15.67 -13.69 -29.73
C ASP A 141 -14.58 -13.85 -28.65
N CYS A 142 -14.78 -13.19 -27.53
CA CYS A 142 -13.81 -13.08 -26.45
C CYS A 142 -14.49 -13.02 -25.09
N ASP A 143 -13.74 -13.39 -24.05
CA ASP A 143 -14.14 -13.26 -22.65
C ASP A 143 -14.59 -11.82 -22.33
N ALA A 144 -15.63 -11.67 -21.50
CA ALA A 144 -16.21 -10.38 -21.12
C ALA A 144 -15.16 -9.37 -20.59
N LYS A 145 -14.06 -9.84 -20.00
CA LYS A 145 -12.95 -8.98 -19.56
C LYS A 145 -12.35 -8.14 -20.69
N TRP A 146 -12.39 -8.60 -21.93
CA TRP A 146 -11.84 -7.87 -23.08
C TRP A 146 -12.80 -6.82 -23.65
N ARG A 147 -14.05 -6.82 -23.17
CA ARG A 147 -15.08 -5.84 -23.53
C ARG A 147 -15.18 -4.70 -22.51
N SER A 148 -14.31 -4.71 -21.50
CA SER A 148 -14.24 -3.59 -20.54
C SER A 148 -13.58 -2.39 -21.24
N PRO A 149 -14.11 -1.18 -21.07
CA PRO A 149 -13.50 0.01 -21.66
C PRO A 149 -12.09 0.21 -21.11
N VAL A 150 -11.26 0.83 -21.95
CA VAL A 150 -9.97 1.39 -21.53
C VAL A 150 -10.17 2.83 -21.12
N GLU A 151 -9.51 3.21 -20.04
CA GLU A 151 -9.67 4.51 -19.39
C GLU A 151 -8.31 5.11 -19.08
N SER A 152 -8.21 6.44 -19.17
CA SER A 152 -7.09 7.24 -18.70
C SER A 152 -7.64 8.39 -17.84
N ARG A 153 -6.76 9.28 -17.38
CA ARG A 153 -7.20 10.48 -16.63
C ARG A 153 -8.13 11.39 -17.44
N SER A 154 -8.03 11.38 -18.76
CA SER A 154 -8.70 12.35 -19.65
C SER A 154 -9.60 11.71 -20.72
N ALA A 155 -9.55 10.39 -20.89
CA ALA A 155 -10.29 9.69 -21.94
C ALA A 155 -10.86 8.34 -21.46
N ARG A 156 -11.96 7.92 -22.09
CA ARG A 156 -12.57 6.60 -21.94
C ARG A 156 -13.11 6.15 -23.29
N GLN A 157 -12.78 4.94 -23.70
CA GLN A 157 -13.28 4.37 -24.95
C GLN A 157 -13.34 2.85 -24.91
N GLU A 158 -14.01 2.27 -25.90
CA GLU A 158 -13.95 0.82 -26.14
C GLU A 158 -12.54 0.42 -26.61
N PRO A 159 -12.05 -0.76 -26.20
CA PRO A 159 -10.75 -1.26 -26.63
C PRO A 159 -10.80 -1.68 -28.10
N ASP A 160 -9.77 -1.31 -28.88
CA ASP A 160 -9.67 -1.70 -30.29
C ASP A 160 -9.18 -3.15 -30.42
N PRO A 161 -9.88 -4.03 -31.17
CA PRO A 161 -9.41 -5.39 -31.42
C PRO A 161 -8.04 -5.41 -32.11
N GLY A 162 -7.12 -6.23 -31.58
CA GLY A 162 -5.73 -6.32 -32.05
C GLY A 162 -4.76 -5.35 -31.37
N GLU A 163 -5.25 -4.26 -30.77
CA GLU A 163 -4.40 -3.36 -29.99
C GLU A 163 -4.07 -3.94 -28.60
N SER A 164 -2.96 -3.49 -28.02
CA SER A 164 -2.53 -3.91 -26.68
C SER A 164 -2.59 -2.74 -25.71
N TYR A 165 -3.25 -2.95 -24.57
CA TYR A 165 -3.31 -1.96 -23.49
C TYR A 165 -2.78 -2.58 -22.20
N LYS A 166 -2.22 -1.74 -21.32
CA LYS A 166 -1.86 -2.18 -19.97
C LYS A 166 -3.11 -2.53 -19.19
N CYS A 167 -3.03 -3.52 -18.32
CA CYS A 167 -4.06 -3.74 -17.32
C CYS A 167 -3.61 -3.09 -16.02
N TRP A 168 -4.39 -2.14 -15.50
CA TRP A 168 -3.92 -1.32 -14.38
C TRP A 168 -3.50 -2.16 -13.17
N CYS A 169 -4.35 -3.09 -12.73
CA CYS A 169 -4.05 -3.94 -11.57
C CYS A 169 -2.84 -4.86 -11.80
N CYS A 170 -2.74 -5.51 -12.97
CA CYS A 170 -1.65 -6.42 -13.30
C CYS A 170 -0.32 -5.68 -13.48
N HIS A 171 -0.34 -4.53 -14.16
CA HIS A 171 0.84 -3.71 -14.33
C HIS A 171 1.34 -3.17 -12.99
N TRP A 172 0.43 -2.62 -12.18
CA TRP A 172 0.72 -2.12 -10.85
C TRP A 172 1.35 -3.18 -9.95
N ILE A 173 0.75 -4.37 -9.85
CA ILE A 173 1.29 -5.43 -8.98
C ILE A 173 2.64 -5.95 -9.49
N ARG A 174 2.87 -5.96 -10.81
CA ARG A 174 4.18 -6.31 -11.39
C ARG A 174 5.23 -5.28 -11.03
N GLU A 175 4.95 -3.99 -11.14
CA GLU A 175 5.90 -2.95 -10.74
C GLU A 175 6.17 -3.02 -9.23
N VAL A 176 5.15 -3.25 -8.39
CA VAL A 176 5.37 -3.47 -6.94
C VAL A 176 6.34 -4.62 -6.69
N ARG A 177 6.17 -5.78 -7.36
CA ARG A 177 7.07 -6.93 -7.24
C ARG A 177 8.48 -6.61 -7.72
N LYS A 178 8.62 -5.96 -8.87
CA LYS A 178 9.91 -5.53 -9.44
C LYS A 178 10.64 -4.58 -8.50
N HIS A 179 9.94 -3.63 -7.88
CA HIS A 179 10.52 -2.74 -6.88
C HIS A 179 11.03 -3.53 -5.66
N HIS A 180 10.25 -4.48 -5.17
CA HIS A 180 10.67 -5.37 -4.08
C HIS A 180 11.92 -6.18 -4.44
N GLU A 181 11.98 -6.75 -5.65
CA GLU A 181 13.15 -7.49 -6.16
C GLU A 181 14.42 -6.64 -6.19
N THR A 182 14.30 -5.31 -6.34
CA THR A 182 15.45 -4.40 -6.25
C THR A 182 15.88 -4.06 -4.81
N GLY A 183 15.33 -4.75 -3.80
CA GLY A 183 15.58 -4.53 -2.38
C GLY A 183 14.83 -3.35 -1.77
N ALA A 184 13.82 -2.80 -2.45
CA ALA A 184 13.03 -1.71 -1.90
C ALA A 184 12.05 -2.22 -0.83
N ILE A 185 11.93 -1.48 0.27
CA ILE A 185 10.85 -1.70 1.24
C ILE A 185 9.54 -1.21 0.63
N ILE A 186 8.56 -2.10 0.52
CA ILE A 186 7.25 -1.77 -0.03
C ILE A 186 6.35 -1.22 1.05
N CYS A 187 5.67 -0.13 0.73
CA CYS A 187 4.97 0.73 1.65
C CYS A 187 3.51 0.93 1.20
N CYS A 188 2.57 0.94 2.14
CA CYS A 188 1.15 1.21 1.91
C CYS A 188 0.68 2.32 2.85
N ALA A 189 0.20 3.43 2.29
CA ALA A 189 -0.43 4.47 3.08
C ALA A 189 -1.91 4.14 3.30
N VAL A 190 -2.29 3.97 4.56
CA VAL A 190 -3.64 3.57 4.96
C VAL A 190 -4.59 4.76 5.17
N SER A 191 -4.00 5.91 5.51
CA SER A 191 -4.68 7.18 5.77
C SER A 191 -3.78 8.34 5.35
N ASN A 192 -4.41 9.40 4.84
CA ASN A 192 -3.74 10.68 4.62
C ASN A 192 -3.78 11.45 5.93
N ILE A 193 -2.63 11.66 6.56
CA ILE A 193 -2.54 12.59 7.67
C ILE A 193 -1.45 13.54 7.31
N TYR A 194 -1.83 14.57 6.59
CA TYR A 194 -0.99 15.74 6.51
C TYR A 194 -1.39 16.63 7.68
N GLU A 195 -0.46 17.47 8.15
CA GLU A 195 -0.63 18.48 9.19
C GLU A 195 -2.10 18.83 9.50
N ARG A 196 -2.51 18.93 10.76
CA ARG A 196 -3.92 19.08 11.22
C ARG A 196 -4.90 19.80 10.26
N GLY A 197 -4.46 20.88 9.59
CA GLY A 197 -5.22 21.62 8.59
C GLY A 197 -5.57 20.84 7.31
N TRP A 198 -4.79 19.88 6.83
CA TRP A 198 -5.07 19.13 5.59
C TRP A 198 -6.29 18.21 5.68
N VAL A 199 -6.51 17.60 6.85
CA VAL A 199 -7.73 16.82 7.09
C VAL A 199 -8.96 17.74 6.98
N GLU A 200 -8.84 18.98 7.43
CA GLU A 200 -9.89 20.01 7.35
C GLU A 200 -10.02 20.60 5.93
N GLU A 201 -8.90 20.87 5.25
CA GLU A 201 -8.81 21.55 3.95
C GLU A 201 -9.15 20.63 2.78
N TYR A 202 -8.56 19.44 2.74
CA TYR A 202 -8.72 18.51 1.63
C TYR A 202 -9.79 17.46 1.92
N SER A 203 -10.39 17.42 3.11
CA SER A 203 -11.13 16.22 3.55
C SER A 203 -10.29 14.95 3.40
N ALA A 204 -8.96 15.08 3.58
CA ALA A 204 -7.99 14.00 3.42
C ALA A 204 -8.09 13.06 4.62
N GLY A 205 -9.19 12.32 4.68
CA GLY A 205 -9.52 11.46 5.78
C GLY A 205 -8.87 10.08 5.70
N SER A 206 -9.34 9.21 6.59
CA SER A 206 -8.95 7.80 6.63
C SER A 206 -9.91 6.99 5.76
N SER A 207 -9.39 6.11 4.91
CA SER A 207 -10.22 5.16 4.14
C SER A 207 -10.55 3.88 4.90
N GLU A 208 -10.13 3.81 6.17
CA GLU A 208 -10.34 2.70 7.09
C GLU A 208 -11.78 2.70 7.57
N LEU A 209 -12.41 1.52 7.59
CA LEU A 209 -13.76 1.33 8.11
C LEU A 209 -13.73 0.32 9.24
N SER A 210 -14.51 0.59 10.29
CA SER A 210 -14.77 -0.40 11.34
C SER A 210 -15.61 -1.55 10.77
N ASP A 211 -15.56 -2.72 11.41
CA ASP A 211 -16.41 -3.84 11.01
C ASP A 211 -17.92 -3.50 11.08
N ALA A 212 -18.29 -2.68 12.05
CA ALA A 212 -19.66 -2.20 12.21
C ALA A 212 -20.08 -1.29 11.06
N ASP A 213 -19.24 -0.32 10.68
CA ASP A 213 -19.52 0.59 9.57
C ASP A 213 -19.53 -0.15 8.23
N ALA A 214 -18.55 -1.03 7.99
CA ALA A 214 -18.51 -1.84 6.78
C ALA A 214 -19.79 -2.69 6.65
N THR A 215 -20.25 -3.30 7.75
CA THR A 215 -21.51 -4.07 7.77
C THR A 215 -22.72 -3.19 7.51
N ALA A 216 -22.82 -2.04 8.18
CA ALA A 216 -23.95 -1.12 8.03
C ALA A 216 -24.06 -0.53 6.61
N LEU A 217 -22.94 -0.44 5.89
CA LEU A 217 -22.84 0.11 4.54
C LEU A 217 -22.79 -0.98 3.45
N GLU A 218 -22.96 -2.25 3.82
CA GLU A 218 -22.88 -3.41 2.92
C GLU A 218 -21.57 -3.46 2.11
N LEU A 219 -20.46 -3.08 2.75
CA LEU A 219 -19.12 -3.13 2.19
C LEU A 219 -18.34 -4.35 2.70
N PRO A 220 -17.39 -4.88 1.91
CA PRO A 220 -16.50 -5.93 2.38
C PRO A 220 -15.73 -5.49 3.63
N ARG A 221 -15.72 -6.33 4.66
CA ARG A 221 -14.85 -6.15 5.82
C ARG A 221 -13.41 -6.37 5.42
N GLU A 222 -12.52 -5.59 5.98
CA GLU A 222 -11.08 -5.79 5.79
C GLU A 222 -10.58 -6.80 6.83
N VAL A 223 -9.95 -7.87 6.37
CA VAL A 223 -9.28 -8.86 7.23
C VAL A 223 -7.90 -9.08 6.66
N PHE A 224 -6.87 -8.93 7.49
CA PHE A 224 -5.48 -9.00 7.07
C PHE A 224 -4.75 -10.17 7.72
N ARG A 225 -3.83 -10.80 6.99
CA ARG A 225 -3.07 -11.98 7.46
C ARG A 225 -2.30 -11.74 8.77
N ASN A 226 -1.84 -10.51 8.97
CA ASN A 226 -1.07 -10.12 10.15
C ASN A 226 -1.91 -9.48 11.27
N GLY A 227 -3.24 -9.46 11.11
CA GLY A 227 -4.18 -8.78 12.00
C GLY A 227 -4.25 -7.27 11.75
N GLN A 228 -5.18 -6.62 12.44
CA GLN A 228 -5.41 -5.18 12.39
C GLN A 228 -4.84 -4.49 13.65
N PRO A 229 -4.46 -3.20 13.55
CA PRO A 229 -4.13 -2.41 14.73
C PRO A 229 -5.40 -2.17 15.57
N ARG A 230 -5.22 -1.89 16.86
CA ARG A 230 -6.32 -1.66 17.79
C ARG A 230 -7.20 -0.49 17.33
N GLY A 231 -8.52 -0.70 17.32
CA GLY A 231 -9.50 0.31 16.93
C GLY A 231 -9.42 0.68 15.45
N TRP A 232 -9.06 -0.26 14.57
CA TRP A 232 -9.07 -0.07 13.12
C TRP A 232 -10.41 0.51 12.64
N GLY A 233 -10.36 1.62 11.89
CA GLY A 233 -11.56 2.30 11.39
C GLY A 233 -12.44 2.97 12.45
N GLU A 234 -12.16 2.81 13.75
CA GLU A 234 -12.99 3.36 14.83
C GLU A 234 -12.54 4.76 15.26
N GLY A 235 -13.50 5.65 15.47
CA GLY A 235 -13.37 6.85 16.32
C GLY A 235 -12.17 7.76 16.01
N THR A 236 -11.33 7.98 17.03
CA THR A 236 -10.17 8.87 16.96
C THR A 236 -8.91 8.03 17.06
N ILE A 237 -7.97 8.26 16.16
CA ILE A 237 -6.66 7.67 16.27
C ILE A 237 -5.71 8.61 16.98
N ARG A 238 -4.93 8.02 17.89
CA ARG A 238 -3.84 8.69 18.60
C ARG A 238 -2.54 8.27 17.94
N ILE A 239 -1.74 9.23 17.57
CA ILE A 239 -0.40 9.02 17.03
C ILE A 239 0.63 9.44 18.07
N SER A 240 1.88 9.02 17.86
CA SER A 240 3.00 9.38 18.71
C SER A 240 3.11 10.91 18.88
N LYS A 241 3.66 11.35 20.02
CA LYS A 241 3.75 12.77 20.44
C LYS A 241 2.43 13.44 20.85
N GLY A 242 1.39 12.66 21.13
CA GLY A 242 0.14 13.15 21.72
C GLY A 242 -0.81 13.82 20.73
N LEU A 243 -0.53 13.71 19.43
CA LEU A 243 -1.42 14.17 18.37
C LEU A 243 -2.55 13.14 18.16
N SER A 244 -3.71 13.62 17.75
CA SER A 244 -4.86 12.77 17.45
C SER A 244 -5.75 13.41 16.40
N PHE A 245 -6.41 12.58 15.61
CA PHE A 245 -7.38 13.03 14.60
C PHE A 245 -8.53 12.04 14.49
N HIS A 246 -9.69 12.55 14.06
CA HIS A 246 -10.86 11.73 13.84
C HIS A 246 -10.68 10.90 12.57
N ARG A 247 -10.93 9.60 12.67
CA ARG A 247 -11.08 8.76 11.48
C ARG A 247 -12.40 9.14 10.84
N LYS A 248 -12.34 9.60 9.60
CA LYS A 248 -13.52 9.84 8.78
C LYS A 248 -13.19 9.50 7.34
N ALA A 249 -13.81 8.45 6.83
CA ALA A 249 -13.87 8.24 5.40
C ALA A 249 -14.87 9.27 4.83
N PRO A 250 -14.44 10.19 3.95
CA PRO A 250 -15.37 11.12 3.33
C PRO A 250 -16.45 10.33 2.60
N ILE A 251 -17.68 10.82 2.60
CA ILE A 251 -18.79 10.17 1.91
C ILE A 251 -18.91 10.79 0.51
N HIS A 252 -18.92 9.94 -0.52
CA HIS A 252 -19.17 10.36 -1.89
C HIS A 252 -20.56 11.00 -2.00
N SER A 253 -20.67 12.15 -2.66
CA SER A 253 -21.93 12.90 -2.79
C SER A 253 -23.02 12.06 -3.46
N ASP A 254 -22.64 11.41 -4.55
CA ASP A 254 -23.59 10.74 -5.45
C ASP A 254 -23.95 9.33 -4.96
N THR A 255 -22.92 8.53 -4.65
CA THR A 255 -23.10 7.12 -4.29
C THR A 255 -23.49 6.93 -2.83
N ARG A 256 -23.32 7.99 -2.02
CA ARG A 256 -23.56 8.02 -0.56
C ARG A 256 -22.74 6.98 0.21
N LYS A 257 -21.69 6.43 -0.41
CA LYS A 257 -20.75 5.47 0.20
C LYS A 257 -19.44 6.17 0.60
N PRO A 258 -18.69 5.61 1.56
CA PRO A 258 -17.37 6.14 1.91
C PRO A 258 -16.37 5.98 0.76
N LEU A 259 -15.65 7.05 0.45
CA LEU A 259 -14.53 7.06 -0.48
C LEU A 259 -13.46 6.05 -0.07
N GLY A 260 -12.58 5.74 -1.02
CA GLY A 260 -11.40 4.90 -0.79
C GLY A 260 -11.65 3.42 -1.03
N VAL A 261 -12.64 3.07 -1.85
CA VAL A 261 -12.85 1.67 -2.30
C VAL A 261 -11.60 1.15 -3.01
N GLY A 262 -10.98 1.96 -3.87
CA GLY A 262 -9.70 1.63 -4.50
C GLY A 262 -8.59 1.34 -3.48
N CYS A 263 -8.42 2.20 -2.46
CA CYS A 263 -7.43 1.99 -1.40
C CYS A 263 -7.69 0.72 -0.59
N ARG A 264 -8.96 0.40 -0.27
CA ARG A 264 -9.36 -0.85 0.38
C ARG A 264 -9.01 -2.06 -0.48
N TRP A 265 -9.26 -1.98 -1.78
CA TRP A 265 -8.88 -3.04 -2.71
C TRP A 265 -7.36 -3.22 -2.81
N GLU A 266 -6.60 -2.13 -2.94
CA GLU A 266 -5.14 -2.18 -2.99
C GLU A 266 -4.59 -2.84 -1.72
N ARG A 267 -5.13 -2.50 -0.55
CA ARG A 267 -4.76 -3.15 0.71
C ARG A 267 -5.02 -4.65 0.69
N HIS A 268 -6.18 -5.08 0.20
CA HIS A 268 -6.47 -6.50 0.07
C HIS A 268 -5.47 -7.21 -0.86
N VAL A 269 -5.11 -6.62 -2.00
CA VAL A 269 -4.12 -7.20 -2.91
C VAL A 269 -2.72 -7.23 -2.30
N LEU A 270 -2.28 -6.13 -1.69
CA LEU A 270 -0.98 -6.03 -1.02
C LEU A 270 -0.90 -7.01 0.15
N ASP A 271 -2.00 -7.23 0.87
CA ASP A 271 -2.05 -8.22 1.93
C ASP A 271 -1.89 -9.64 1.44
N ASN A 272 -2.01 -9.94 0.14
CA ASN A 272 -1.83 -11.28 -0.40
C ASN A 272 -0.42 -11.53 -0.99
N LEU A 273 0.50 -10.57 -0.88
CA LEU A 273 1.86 -10.70 -1.44
C LEU A 273 2.79 -11.61 -0.62
N GLY A 274 3.71 -12.31 -1.30
CA GLY A 274 4.69 -13.21 -0.66
C GLY A 274 5.83 -12.52 0.10
N PHE A 275 5.68 -11.24 0.43
CA PHE A 275 6.65 -10.42 1.15
C PHE A 275 5.94 -9.35 2.00
N PRO A 276 6.60 -8.77 3.02
CA PRO A 276 5.97 -7.76 3.86
C PRO A 276 5.78 -6.43 3.12
N VAL A 277 4.60 -5.83 3.32
CA VAL A 277 4.20 -4.50 2.87
C VAL A 277 3.84 -3.68 4.10
N TYR A 278 4.55 -2.58 4.34
CA TYR A 278 4.43 -1.86 5.60
C TYR A 278 3.38 -0.77 5.53
N ALA A 279 2.39 -0.89 6.41
CA ALA A 279 1.28 0.02 6.54
C ALA A 279 1.65 1.20 7.44
N PHE A 280 1.41 2.43 6.98
CA PHE A 280 1.68 3.63 7.75
C PHE A 280 0.72 4.78 7.43
N PHE A 281 0.87 5.86 8.20
CA PHE A 281 0.34 7.17 7.87
C PHE A 281 1.27 7.93 6.94
N MET A 282 0.69 8.44 5.86
CA MET A 282 1.41 9.37 5.00
C MET A 282 1.46 10.70 5.75
N PRO A 283 2.66 11.25 6.02
CA PRO A 283 2.85 12.46 6.82
C PRO A 283 2.64 13.72 5.99
#